data_AF-A0AAD3HQX8-F1
#
_entry.id   AF-A0AAD3HQX8-F1
#
_cell.length_a   1.000
_cell.length_b   1.000
_cell.length_c   1.000
_cell.angle_alpha   90.00
_cell.angle_beta   90.00
_cell.angle_gamma   90.00
#
_symmetry.space_group_name_H-M   'P 1'
#
loop_
_entity.id
_entity.type
_entity.pdbx_description
1 polymer ?
#
loop_
_entity_poly.entity_id
_entity_poly.type
_entity_poly.pdbx_seq_one_letter_code
_entity_poly.pdbx_strand_id
1 'polypeptide(L)'
;MTASSQPTRSGGRPYAIVWSPIPLISWLMPFIGHMGICSSSGRTYDFAGPFTVNEDCLLFGKPTRYLTLGPQAAKQAAAHSSGARSAATTANPPHSSCCCTEDPEAAAGRPQAAAAQPADLSAVSATCREGEVGVGAARLEASAGATRSASTAAAAAISPHSWDHRLAFAATTYRLMQYNLMTCNCHCFVAHFLNQIAFRGGGWDMVNLAALVFLRGRYTSLGGLLHTWLPWVVLVALGGYFGRLIFLAIYLALCVPLLAWFLVYTWCCWRDLSP
;
A
#
# COMPACT_ATOMS: atom_id res chain seq x y z
N MET A 1 -13.66 30.12 -0.60
CA MET A 1 -12.34 29.66 -0.10
C MET A 1 -11.92 28.45 -0.91
N THR A 2 -11.14 28.68 -1.96
CA THR A 2 -10.57 27.65 -2.84
C THR A 2 -9.37 27.03 -2.14
N ALA A 3 -9.48 25.77 -1.73
CA ALA A 3 -8.35 25.02 -1.19
C ALA A 3 -7.27 24.93 -2.28
N SER A 4 -6.15 25.61 -2.07
CA SER A 4 -4.96 25.51 -2.91
C SER A 4 -4.34 24.12 -2.70
N SER A 5 -4.76 23.12 -3.48
CA SER A 5 -4.09 21.83 -3.54
C SER A 5 -2.72 22.02 -4.21
N GLN A 6 -1.65 22.00 -3.42
CA GLN A 6 -0.28 21.87 -3.94
C GLN A 6 -0.25 20.71 -4.95
N PRO A 7 0.35 20.87 -6.14
CA PRO A 7 0.45 19.79 -7.10
C PRO A 7 1.27 18.64 -6.49
N THR A 8 0.65 17.48 -6.30
CA THR A 8 1.35 16.32 -5.73
C THR A 8 2.45 15.86 -6.71
N ARG A 9 3.64 15.55 -6.19
CA ARG A 9 4.79 15.12 -7.00
C ARG A 9 4.53 13.83 -7.79
N SER A 10 3.55 13.03 -7.37
CA SER A 10 3.07 11.81 -8.02
C SER A 10 2.19 12.02 -9.27
N GLY A 11 1.82 13.28 -9.57
CA GLY A 11 0.96 13.63 -10.70
C GLY A 11 -0.53 13.59 -10.40
N GLY A 12 -0.92 13.68 -9.12
CA GLY A 12 -2.29 14.05 -8.71
C GLY A 12 -3.40 13.12 -9.16
N ARG A 13 -3.16 11.80 -9.24
CA ARG A 13 -4.17 10.83 -9.70
C ARG A 13 -4.98 10.29 -8.52
N PRO A 14 -6.20 10.78 -8.27
CA PRO A 14 -7.01 10.27 -7.18
C PRO A 14 -7.49 8.84 -7.49
N TYR A 15 -7.59 8.00 -6.47
CA TYR A 15 -8.15 6.64 -6.57
C TYR A 15 -7.47 5.78 -7.65
N ALA A 16 -6.15 5.80 -7.70
CA ALA A 16 -5.37 5.08 -8.69
C ALA A 16 -4.31 4.19 -8.05
N ILE A 17 -4.09 3.01 -8.65
CA ILE A 17 -2.88 2.22 -8.42
C ILE A 17 -1.80 2.79 -9.34
N VAL A 18 -0.59 2.94 -8.84
CA VAL A 18 0.56 3.41 -9.59
C VAL A 18 1.66 2.36 -9.60
N TRP A 19 2.44 2.35 -10.66
CA TRP A 19 3.52 1.39 -10.86
C TRP A 19 4.77 2.07 -11.42
N SER A 20 5.93 1.66 -10.93
CA SER A 20 7.25 2.13 -11.39
C SER A 20 8.20 0.95 -11.57
N PRO A 21 9.09 0.97 -12.58
CA PRO A 21 10.08 -0.07 -12.77
C PRO A 21 11.12 -0.02 -11.64
N ILE A 22 11.51 -1.20 -11.15
CA ILE A 22 12.59 -1.39 -10.18
C ILE A 22 13.90 -1.53 -10.98
N PRO A 23 14.92 -0.69 -10.74
CA PRO A 23 16.21 -0.80 -11.41
C PRO A 23 16.79 -2.22 -11.31
N LEU A 24 17.47 -2.68 -12.37
CA LEU A 24 18.02 -4.04 -12.53
C LEU A 24 16.98 -5.16 -12.64
N ILE A 25 16.01 -5.23 -11.72
CA ILE A 25 14.98 -6.27 -11.72
C ILE A 25 14.05 -6.10 -12.92
N SER A 26 13.48 -4.91 -13.14
CA SER A 26 12.62 -4.64 -14.30
C SER A 26 13.41 -4.63 -15.61
N TRP A 27 14.73 -4.46 -15.56
CA TRP A 27 15.57 -4.56 -16.76
C TRP A 27 15.75 -6.00 -17.21
N LEU A 28 15.74 -6.95 -16.28
CA LEU A 28 15.73 -8.38 -16.58
C LEU A 28 14.32 -8.87 -16.92
N MET A 29 13.30 -8.41 -16.17
CA MET A 29 11.90 -8.83 -16.29
C MET A 29 10.96 -7.61 -16.24
N PRO A 30 10.55 -7.04 -17.40
CA PRO A 30 9.88 -5.73 -17.47
C PRO A 30 8.44 -5.71 -16.93
N PHE A 31 7.91 -6.88 -16.58
CA PHE A 31 6.60 -7.04 -15.93
C PHE A 31 6.68 -6.95 -14.40
N ILE A 32 7.85 -7.13 -13.80
CA ILE A 32 8.05 -6.97 -12.35
C ILE A 32 8.34 -5.50 -12.07
N GLY A 33 7.67 -4.92 -11.09
CA GLY A 33 7.97 -3.58 -10.63
C GLY A 33 7.32 -3.25 -9.31
N HIS A 34 7.45 -2.00 -8.90
CA HIS A 34 7.01 -1.50 -7.62
C HIS A 34 5.64 -0.86 -7.72
N MET A 35 4.78 -1.12 -6.73
CA MET A 35 3.41 -0.63 -6.72
C MET A 35 3.13 0.30 -5.54
N GLY A 36 2.21 1.22 -5.78
CA GLY A 36 1.62 2.06 -4.74
C GLY A 36 0.16 2.34 -5.04
N ILE A 37 -0.52 2.90 -4.06
CA ILE A 37 -1.93 3.29 -4.15
C ILE A 37 -2.07 4.77 -3.84
N CYS A 38 -2.99 5.44 -4.52
CA CYS A 38 -3.24 6.87 -4.32
C CYS A 38 -4.44 7.10 -3.39
N SER A 39 -4.34 8.13 -2.55
CA SER A 39 -5.44 8.68 -1.77
C SER A 39 -6.51 9.34 -2.65
N SER A 40 -7.59 9.82 -2.03
CA SER A 40 -8.59 10.66 -2.66
C SER A 40 -8.03 12.00 -3.16
N SER A 41 -6.98 12.50 -2.52
CA SER A 41 -6.26 13.73 -2.89
C SER A 41 -5.17 13.50 -3.94
N GLY A 42 -4.93 12.26 -4.36
CA GLY A 42 -3.88 11.92 -5.33
C GLY A 42 -2.47 11.87 -4.74
N ARG A 43 -2.33 11.81 -3.41
CA ARG A 43 -1.06 11.50 -2.72
C ARG A 43 -0.80 10.00 -2.85
N THR A 44 0.42 9.61 -3.19
CA THR A 44 0.80 8.20 -3.35
C THR A 44 1.31 7.61 -2.05
N TYR A 45 1.01 6.34 -1.82
CA TYR A 45 1.48 5.54 -0.69
C TYR A 45 2.05 4.22 -1.22
N ASP A 46 3.24 3.86 -0.78
CA ASP A 46 3.89 2.61 -1.13
C ASP A 46 4.73 2.06 0.02
N PHE A 47 4.70 0.75 0.20
CA PHE A 47 5.54 0.07 1.17
C PHE A 47 6.94 -0.11 0.58
N ALA A 48 7.88 0.69 1.06
CA ALA A 48 9.18 0.92 0.42
C ALA A 48 10.34 0.18 1.10
N GLY A 49 10.12 -0.38 2.29
CA GLY A 49 11.15 -1.08 3.05
C GLY A 49 10.65 -1.43 4.44
N PRO A 50 11.49 -2.09 5.26
CA PRO A 50 11.09 -2.53 6.59
C PRO A 50 10.52 -1.36 7.38
N PHE A 51 9.31 -1.53 7.92
CA PHE A 51 8.62 -0.50 8.72
C PHE A 51 8.39 0.85 8.02
N THR A 52 8.56 0.92 6.70
CA THR A 52 8.62 2.18 5.96
C THR A 52 7.58 2.22 4.85
N VAL A 53 6.59 3.09 5.02
CA VAL A 53 5.63 3.44 3.97
C VAL A 53 5.93 4.87 3.53
N ASN A 54 6.33 5.01 2.27
CA ASN A 54 6.59 6.31 1.64
C ASN A 54 5.27 7.01 1.31
N GLU A 55 5.30 8.35 1.37
CA GLU A 55 4.19 9.21 0.99
C GLU A 55 4.63 10.18 -0.11
N ASP A 56 3.71 10.53 -1.01
CA ASP A 56 3.86 11.51 -2.10
C ASP A 56 4.86 11.17 -3.22
N CYS A 57 5.75 10.20 -3.01
CA CYS A 57 6.71 9.70 -4.00
C CYS A 57 6.88 8.18 -3.86
N LEU A 58 6.91 7.46 -4.98
CA LEU A 58 7.28 6.04 -4.96
C LEU A 58 8.78 5.89 -4.70
N LEU A 59 9.17 4.77 -4.10
CA LEU A 59 10.57 4.41 -3.83
C LEU A 59 11.48 4.53 -5.08
N PHE A 60 10.98 4.14 -6.25
CA PHE A 60 11.76 4.17 -7.50
C PHE A 60 11.43 5.38 -8.40
N GLY A 61 10.97 6.47 -7.80
CA GLY A 61 10.76 7.74 -8.47
C GLY A 61 9.36 7.88 -9.07
N LYS A 62 9.25 8.50 -10.25
CA LYS A 62 7.94 8.81 -10.84
C LYS A 62 7.27 7.54 -11.38
N PRO A 63 5.95 7.36 -11.19
CA PRO A 63 5.24 6.24 -11.77
C PRO A 63 5.27 6.30 -13.30
N THR A 64 5.53 5.15 -13.93
CA THR A 64 5.50 5.01 -15.39
C THR A 64 4.18 4.42 -15.87
N ARG A 65 3.43 3.75 -15.00
CA ARG A 65 2.07 3.28 -15.26
C ARG A 65 1.11 3.62 -14.13
N TYR A 66 -0.17 3.69 -14.45
CA TYR A 66 -1.25 3.86 -13.49
C TYR A 66 -2.52 3.15 -13.92
N LEU A 67 -3.33 2.75 -12.96
CA LEU A 67 -4.66 2.17 -13.15
C LEU A 67 -5.65 2.90 -12.24
N THR A 68 -6.58 3.65 -12.83
CA THR A 68 -7.64 4.33 -12.09
C THR A 68 -8.72 3.32 -11.71
N LEU A 69 -9.05 3.24 -10.41
CA LEU A 69 -10.03 2.29 -9.86
C LEU A 69 -11.48 2.79 -9.98
N GLY A 70 -11.66 4.06 -10.33
CA GLY A 70 -12.94 4.68 -10.64
C GLY A 70 -13.84 4.92 -9.41
N PRO A 71 -15.00 5.57 -9.61
CA PRO A 71 -15.90 5.95 -8.51
C PRO A 71 -16.47 4.76 -7.75
N GLN A 72 -16.51 3.57 -8.37
CA GLN A 72 -17.00 2.35 -7.74
C GLN A 72 -16.14 1.92 -6.56
N ALA A 73 -14.82 2.00 -6.68
CA ALA A 73 -13.90 1.66 -5.61
C ALA A 73 -14.06 2.60 -4.40
N ALA A 74 -14.25 3.90 -4.66
CA ALA A 74 -14.53 4.88 -3.62
C ALA A 74 -15.88 4.62 -2.92
N LYS A 75 -16.92 4.24 -3.67
CA LYS A 75 -18.23 3.85 -3.12
C LYS A 75 -18.15 2.58 -2.28
N GLN A 76 -17.38 1.57 -2.73
CA GLN A 76 -17.19 0.31 -2.00
C GLN A 76 -16.47 0.55 -0.67
N ALA A 77 -15.43 1.39 -0.68
CA ALA A 77 -14.84 1.87 0.56
C ALA A 77 -15.92 2.50 1.44
N ALA A 78 -16.63 3.53 0.97
CA ALA A 78 -17.66 4.19 1.78
C ALA A 78 -18.68 3.21 2.39
N ALA A 79 -19.24 2.32 1.60
CA ALA A 79 -20.21 1.30 2.03
C ALA A 79 -19.66 0.39 3.14
N HIS A 80 -18.43 -0.11 2.99
CA HIS A 80 -17.83 -1.02 3.98
C HIS A 80 -17.56 -0.33 5.33
N SER A 81 -17.39 1.00 5.35
CA SER A 81 -17.26 1.76 6.61
C SER A 81 -18.60 1.98 7.34
N SER A 82 -19.70 1.96 6.59
CA SER A 82 -21.05 2.10 7.14
C SER A 82 -21.57 0.76 7.68
N GLY A 83 -21.30 -0.35 6.97
CA GLY A 83 -21.64 -1.69 7.44
C GLY A 83 -20.93 -2.09 8.75
N ALA A 84 -19.65 -1.73 8.90
CA ALA A 84 -18.90 -1.96 10.14
C ALA A 84 -19.48 -1.18 11.35
N ARG A 85 -19.99 0.04 11.13
CA ARG A 85 -20.63 0.84 12.18
C ARG A 85 -22.02 0.32 12.58
N SER A 86 -22.80 -0.18 11.63
CA SER A 86 -24.08 -0.84 11.92
C SER A 86 -23.88 -2.15 12.68
N ALA A 87 -22.89 -2.97 12.30
CA ALA A 87 -22.57 -4.20 13.02
C ALA A 87 -22.07 -3.95 14.46
N ALA A 88 -21.28 -2.89 14.66
CA ALA A 88 -20.82 -2.47 16.00
C ALA A 88 -21.94 -1.88 16.87
N THR A 89 -23.07 -1.45 16.29
CA THR A 89 -24.23 -0.91 17.04
C THR A 89 -25.24 -2.01 17.41
N THR A 90 -25.26 -3.13 16.68
CA THR A 90 -26.14 -4.29 16.96
C THR A 90 -25.48 -5.39 17.81
N ALA A 91 -24.18 -5.27 18.10
CA ALA A 91 -23.48 -6.20 18.97
C ALA A 91 -23.46 -5.64 20.41
N ASN A 92 -24.21 -6.30 21.31
CA ASN A 92 -23.92 -6.26 22.74
C ASN A 92 -22.43 -6.63 22.93
N PRO A 93 -21.66 -5.99 23.83
CA PRO A 93 -20.22 -6.21 23.92
C PRO A 93 -19.95 -7.69 24.21
N PRO A 94 -19.26 -8.45 23.34
CA PRO A 94 -18.74 -9.74 23.74
C PRO A 94 -17.56 -9.47 24.67
N HIS A 95 -17.56 -10.17 25.80
CA HIS A 95 -16.43 -10.22 26.70
C HIS A 95 -15.12 -10.41 25.92
N SER A 96 -14.14 -9.58 26.25
CA SER A 96 -12.78 -9.60 25.72
C SER A 96 -12.14 -10.97 25.88
N SER A 97 -12.17 -11.76 24.82
CA SER A 97 -11.23 -12.86 24.61
C SER A 97 -10.02 -12.29 23.88
N CYS A 98 -9.15 -11.61 24.64
CA CYS A 98 -7.76 -11.48 24.24
C CYS A 98 -7.18 -12.89 24.24
N CYS A 99 -6.82 -13.41 23.06
CA CYS A 99 -5.93 -14.57 22.97
C CYS A 99 -4.51 -14.14 23.40
N CYS A 100 -4.34 -13.97 24.70
CA CYS A 100 -3.07 -13.97 25.41
C CYS A 100 -3.34 -14.73 26.73
N THR A 101 -3.44 -16.05 26.65
CA THR A 101 -3.36 -16.93 27.81
C THR A 101 -2.21 -17.89 27.56
N GLU A 102 -1.04 -17.54 28.05
CA GLU A 102 -0.02 -18.52 28.43
C GLU A 102 0.06 -18.45 29.96
N ASP A 103 -0.30 -19.55 30.61
CA ASP A 103 -0.27 -19.73 32.06
C ASP A 103 1.18 -19.76 32.61
N PRO A 104 1.37 -19.46 33.91
CA PRO A 104 2.69 -19.37 34.54
C PRO A 104 3.09 -20.69 35.21
N GLU A 105 4.29 -21.19 34.91
CA GLU A 105 5.23 -21.84 35.85
C GLU A 105 6.20 -22.75 35.08
N ALA A 106 7.48 -22.38 35.12
CA ALA A 106 8.66 -23.25 35.21
C ALA A 106 9.82 -22.70 34.36
N ALA A 107 10.59 -21.77 34.93
CA ALA A 107 12.01 -21.64 34.60
C ALA A 107 12.71 -20.75 35.63
N ALA A 108 13.30 -21.39 36.63
CA ALA A 108 14.39 -20.82 37.39
C ALA A 108 15.61 -20.64 36.46
N GLY A 109 16.28 -19.49 36.55
CA GLY A 109 17.61 -19.30 35.94
C GLY A 109 17.86 -17.90 35.35
N ARG A 110 18.20 -16.94 36.20
CA ARG A 110 19.05 -15.78 35.82
C ARG A 110 20.51 -16.23 35.80
N PRO A 111 21.42 -15.63 34.99
CA PRO A 111 21.93 -14.26 35.25
C PRO A 111 22.02 -13.37 33.98
N GLN A 112 21.63 -12.10 34.08
CA GLN A 112 22.48 -10.88 34.13
C GLN A 112 23.19 -10.43 32.82
N ALA A 113 22.68 -9.29 32.32
CA ALA A 113 23.38 -8.07 31.93
C ALA A 113 24.48 -8.09 30.84
N ALA A 114 24.21 -7.35 29.75
CA ALA A 114 25.14 -6.34 29.23
C ALA A 114 24.39 -5.30 28.39
N ALA A 115 24.47 -4.06 28.84
CA ALA A 115 24.04 -2.88 28.11
C ALA A 115 25.07 -2.53 27.02
N ALA A 116 24.61 -2.05 25.87
CA ALA A 116 25.41 -1.28 24.93
C ALA A 116 24.58 -0.12 24.38
N GLN A 117 25.04 1.09 24.67
CA GLN A 117 24.46 2.38 24.30
C GLN A 117 24.69 2.69 22.81
N PRO A 118 23.90 3.62 22.22
CA PRO A 118 24.09 4.09 20.85
C PRO A 118 25.14 5.21 20.78
N ALA A 119 25.99 5.18 19.75
CA ALA A 119 26.89 6.26 19.39
C ALA A 119 26.36 7.03 18.16
N ASP A 120 26.19 8.32 18.41
CA ASP A 120 25.96 9.51 17.57
C ASP A 120 26.60 9.53 16.17
N LEU A 121 25.90 10.14 15.20
CA LEU A 121 26.40 11.29 14.43
C LEU A 121 25.24 11.99 13.69
N SER A 122 24.78 13.09 14.30
CA SER A 122 24.17 14.30 13.73
C SER A 122 24.72 14.71 12.33
N ALA A 123 24.13 15.53 11.45
CA ALA A 123 23.04 16.49 11.47
C ALA A 123 22.66 16.83 10.01
N VAL A 124 21.37 17.05 9.69
CA VAL A 124 20.93 18.25 8.96
C VAL A 124 19.56 18.63 9.51
N SER A 125 19.58 19.72 10.29
CA SER A 125 18.42 20.36 10.90
C SER A 125 17.66 21.20 9.88
N ALA A 126 16.34 21.09 9.87
CA ALA A 126 15.44 22.17 9.48
C ALA A 126 14.13 22.03 10.27
N THR A 127 14.13 22.76 11.37
CA THR A 127 13.07 23.05 12.34
C THR A 127 11.68 23.33 11.74
N CYS A 128 10.61 22.90 12.42
CA CYS A 128 9.37 23.70 12.53
C CYS A 128 8.78 23.56 13.94
N ARG A 129 8.37 24.71 14.46
CA ARG A 129 8.16 25.08 15.87
C ARG A 129 6.74 24.76 16.33
N GLU A 130 6.59 24.34 17.58
CA GLU A 130 5.31 24.19 18.28
C GLU A 130 4.68 25.56 18.57
N GLY A 131 3.36 25.62 18.46
CA GLY A 131 2.54 26.76 18.89
C GLY A 131 1.33 26.24 19.67
N GLU A 132 1.33 26.49 20.98
CA GLU A 132 0.22 26.31 21.91
C GLU A 132 -0.93 27.29 21.62
N VAL A 133 -2.19 26.80 21.71
CA VAL A 133 -3.40 27.48 22.23
C VAL A 133 -4.39 26.32 22.49
N GLY A 134 -5.02 26.07 23.64
CA GLY A 134 -5.63 26.92 24.66
C GLY A 134 -7.04 26.35 24.90
N VAL A 135 -7.26 25.74 26.06
CA VAL A 135 -8.51 25.05 26.46
C VAL A 135 -9.61 26.08 26.75
N GLY A 136 -10.82 25.84 26.23
CA GLY A 136 -12.02 26.61 26.58
C GLY A 136 -13.29 25.77 26.42
N ALA A 137 -13.92 25.45 27.56
CA ALA A 137 -15.19 24.72 27.64
C ALA A 137 -16.39 25.69 27.65
N ALA A 138 -17.46 25.40 26.90
CA ALA A 138 -18.80 25.96 27.13
C ALA A 138 -19.93 25.14 26.48
N ARG A 139 -20.69 24.45 27.37
CA ARG A 139 -22.16 24.26 27.49
C ARG A 139 -23.10 24.21 26.26
N LEU A 140 -23.69 23.01 26.11
CA LEU A 140 -25.09 22.60 25.78
C LEU A 140 -26.10 23.65 25.28
N GLU A 141 -26.85 23.32 24.22
CA GLU A 141 -28.32 23.22 24.20
C GLU A 141 -28.83 22.31 23.05
N ALA A 142 -30.01 21.71 23.26
CA ALA A 142 -30.57 20.60 22.51
C ALA A 142 -31.55 21.05 21.40
N SER A 143 -31.62 20.30 20.28
CA SER A 143 -32.90 20.11 19.56
C SER A 143 -32.91 18.78 18.79
N ALA A 144 -33.61 17.80 19.38
CA ALA A 144 -33.89 16.50 18.79
C ALA A 144 -35.15 16.61 17.90
N GLY A 145 -34.96 16.78 16.60
CA GLY A 145 -36.10 16.81 15.67
C GLY A 145 -35.73 16.90 14.18
N ALA A 146 -34.60 17.53 13.84
CA ALA A 146 -34.13 17.68 12.46
C ALA A 146 -33.17 16.54 12.01
N THR A 147 -32.83 15.61 12.89
CA THR A 147 -31.69 14.69 12.71
C THR A 147 -31.94 13.56 11.72
N ARG A 148 -33.17 13.21 11.36
CA ARG A 148 -33.43 12.06 10.44
C ARG A 148 -33.32 12.40 8.95
N SER A 149 -33.74 13.59 8.52
CA SER A 149 -33.64 14.03 7.13
C SER A 149 -32.25 14.63 6.82
N ALA A 150 -31.66 15.34 7.79
CA ALA A 150 -30.25 15.73 7.72
C ALA A 150 -29.31 14.52 7.80
N SER A 151 -29.67 13.43 8.49
CA SER A 151 -28.88 12.18 8.52
C SER A 151 -28.81 11.49 7.16
N THR A 152 -29.88 11.50 6.36
CA THR A 152 -29.87 10.87 5.04
C THR A 152 -29.19 11.73 3.97
N ALA A 153 -29.32 13.05 4.04
CA ALA A 153 -28.58 13.98 3.19
C ALA A 153 -27.10 14.10 3.59
N ALA A 154 -26.79 14.07 4.88
CA ALA A 154 -25.41 13.96 5.39
C ALA A 154 -24.82 12.59 5.09
N ALA A 155 -25.62 11.51 5.08
CA ALA A 155 -25.21 10.17 4.63
C ALA A 155 -24.87 10.11 3.14
N ALA A 156 -25.53 10.92 2.31
CA ALA A 156 -25.20 11.10 0.90
C ALA A 156 -23.95 11.99 0.67
N ALA A 157 -23.52 12.75 1.69
CA ALA A 157 -22.30 13.57 1.70
C ALA A 157 -21.09 12.88 2.38
N ILE A 158 -21.17 11.57 2.65
CA ILE A 158 -20.08 10.76 3.24
C ILE A 158 -19.28 10.09 2.12
N SER A 159 -17.96 10.18 1.97
CA SER A 159 -16.94 11.20 2.24
C SER A 159 -15.62 10.52 1.83
N PRO A 160 -14.69 11.20 1.12
CA PRO A 160 -13.32 10.73 0.89
C PRO A 160 -12.60 10.21 2.16
N HIS A 161 -13.09 10.61 3.35
CA HIS A 161 -12.64 10.14 4.66
C HIS A 161 -12.71 8.62 4.84
N SER A 162 -13.49 7.87 4.07
CA SER A 162 -13.55 6.41 4.20
C SER A 162 -12.45 5.68 3.41
N TRP A 163 -12.06 6.20 2.24
CA TRP A 163 -10.95 5.66 1.45
C TRP A 163 -9.63 5.98 2.14
N ASP A 164 -9.44 7.26 2.46
CA ASP A 164 -8.21 7.77 3.06
C ASP A 164 -8.00 7.20 4.46
N HIS A 165 -9.06 7.00 5.25
CA HIS A 165 -8.94 6.35 6.56
C HIS A 165 -8.48 4.89 6.45
N ARG A 166 -9.01 4.12 5.51
CA ARG A 166 -8.53 2.74 5.29
C ARG A 166 -7.12 2.70 4.73
N LEU A 167 -6.78 3.65 3.86
CA LEU A 167 -5.43 3.76 3.34
C LEU A 167 -4.44 4.11 4.46
N ALA A 168 -4.80 5.06 5.33
CA ALA A 168 -4.01 5.41 6.50
C ALA A 168 -3.89 4.23 7.50
N PHE A 169 -4.97 3.48 7.70
CA PHE A 169 -4.95 2.26 8.50
C PHE A 169 -4.00 1.22 7.91
N ALA A 170 -4.14 0.88 6.62
CA ALA A 170 -3.23 -0.03 5.93
C ALA A 170 -1.77 0.45 5.99
N ALA A 171 -1.52 1.75 5.79
CA ALA A 171 -0.18 2.33 5.89
C ALA A 171 0.40 2.17 7.31
N THR A 172 -0.42 2.38 8.33
CA THR A 172 -0.01 2.20 9.74
C THR A 172 0.26 0.73 10.05
N THR A 173 -0.56 -0.20 9.56
CA THR A 173 -0.31 -1.64 9.69
C THR A 173 1.03 -2.02 9.06
N TYR A 174 1.30 -1.58 7.83
CA TYR A 174 2.53 -1.92 7.13
C TYR A 174 3.78 -1.22 7.67
N ARG A 175 3.63 -0.09 8.39
CA ARG A 175 4.71 0.49 9.19
C ARG A 175 5.15 -0.40 10.36
N LEU A 176 4.34 -1.37 10.76
CA LEU A 176 4.71 -2.36 11.78
C LEU A 176 5.25 -3.66 11.17
N MET A 177 5.25 -3.79 9.84
CA MET A 177 5.64 -5.02 9.16
C MET A 177 7.09 -5.00 8.71
N GLN A 178 7.74 -6.16 8.80
CA GLN A 178 9.03 -6.40 8.16
C GLN A 178 8.85 -6.53 6.66
N TYR A 179 9.72 -5.85 5.89
CA TYR A 179 9.70 -5.93 4.44
C TYR A 179 10.47 -7.15 3.96
N ASN A 180 9.84 -7.92 3.10
CA ASN A 180 10.46 -9.01 2.38
C ASN A 180 10.00 -8.94 0.92
N LEU A 181 10.95 -8.92 0.00
CA LEU A 181 10.69 -8.79 -1.43
C LEU A 181 9.66 -9.81 -1.95
N MET A 182 9.60 -11.01 -1.37
CA MET A 182 8.77 -12.11 -1.85
C MET A 182 7.45 -12.26 -1.08
N THR A 183 7.43 -12.00 0.23
CA THR A 183 6.26 -12.34 1.09
C THR A 183 5.53 -11.14 1.67
N CYS A 184 6.24 -10.04 1.92
CA CYS A 184 5.68 -8.83 2.53
C CYS A 184 6.29 -7.62 1.83
N ASN A 185 5.73 -7.30 0.66
CA ASN A 185 6.23 -6.27 -0.25
C ASN A 185 5.14 -5.25 -0.59
N CYS A 186 5.43 -4.37 -1.55
CA CYS A 186 4.50 -3.35 -2.01
C CYS A 186 3.23 -3.90 -2.70
N HIS A 187 3.27 -5.10 -3.28
CA HIS A 187 2.10 -5.78 -3.85
C HIS A 187 1.17 -6.25 -2.73
N CYS A 188 1.72 -6.82 -1.65
CA CYS A 188 0.95 -7.20 -0.46
C CYS A 188 0.20 -6.00 0.11
N PHE A 189 0.90 -4.86 0.24
CA PHE A 189 0.34 -3.62 0.78
C PHE A 189 -0.89 -3.18 -0.02
N VAL A 190 -0.77 -3.12 -1.34
CA VAL A 190 -1.89 -2.70 -2.20
C VAL A 190 -2.99 -3.76 -2.22
N ALA A 191 -2.66 -5.05 -2.28
CA ALA A 191 -3.65 -6.14 -2.24
C ALA A 191 -4.44 -6.15 -0.92
N HIS A 192 -3.77 -5.98 0.21
CA HIS A 192 -4.39 -5.86 1.53
C HIS A 192 -5.38 -4.69 1.56
N PHE A 193 -4.98 -3.52 1.07
CA PHE A 193 -5.88 -2.37 0.98
C PHE A 193 -7.10 -2.65 0.08
N LEU A 194 -6.91 -3.27 -1.09
CA LEU A 194 -8.02 -3.62 -1.99
C LEU A 194 -9.00 -4.62 -1.36
N ASN A 195 -8.48 -5.56 -0.56
CA ASN A 195 -9.30 -6.51 0.19
C ASN A 195 -10.08 -5.83 1.32
N GLN A 196 -9.48 -4.86 2.03
CA GLN A 196 -10.18 -4.08 3.07
C GLN A 196 -11.40 -3.28 2.56
N ILE A 197 -11.40 -2.92 1.28
CA ILE A 197 -12.53 -2.23 0.65
C ILE A 197 -13.44 -3.17 -0.14
N ALA A 198 -13.20 -4.49 -0.09
CA ALA A 198 -13.87 -5.50 -0.89
C ALA A 198 -13.93 -5.14 -2.39
N PHE A 199 -12.83 -4.57 -2.92
CA PHE A 199 -12.79 -4.12 -4.31
C PHE A 199 -13.08 -5.29 -5.24
N ARG A 200 -14.10 -5.18 -6.09
CA ARG A 200 -14.54 -6.26 -7.00
C ARG A 200 -14.77 -7.63 -6.31
N GLY A 201 -15.21 -7.61 -5.05
CA GLY A 201 -15.48 -8.83 -4.28
C GLY A 201 -14.32 -9.36 -3.44
N GLY A 202 -13.18 -8.65 -3.39
CA GLY A 202 -12.00 -9.07 -2.62
C GLY A 202 -11.20 -10.17 -3.32
N GLY A 203 -10.39 -10.91 -2.53
CA GLY A 203 -9.55 -12.00 -3.04
C GLY A 203 -8.33 -11.54 -3.84
N TRP A 204 -7.89 -10.29 -3.65
CA TRP A 204 -6.68 -9.78 -4.28
C TRP A 204 -5.44 -10.39 -3.65
N ASP A 205 -4.57 -10.90 -4.52
CA ASP A 205 -3.24 -11.40 -4.20
C ASP A 205 -2.19 -10.63 -5.01
N MET A 206 -0.92 -10.85 -4.70
CA MET A 206 0.16 -10.14 -5.39
C MET A 206 0.18 -10.40 -6.91
N VAL A 207 -0.15 -11.62 -7.33
CA VAL A 207 -0.05 -12.07 -8.72
C VAL A 207 -1.23 -11.55 -9.55
N ASN A 208 -2.45 -11.69 -9.06
CA ASN A 208 -3.65 -11.22 -9.73
C ASN A 208 -3.68 -9.67 -9.78
N LEU A 209 -3.12 -9.01 -8.77
CA LEU A 209 -2.93 -7.57 -8.74
C LEU A 209 -1.85 -7.14 -9.76
N ALA A 210 -0.69 -7.80 -9.77
CA ALA A 210 0.36 -7.53 -10.74
C ALA A 210 -0.15 -7.73 -12.18
N ALA A 211 -0.90 -8.81 -12.43
CA ALA A 211 -1.53 -9.07 -13.72
C ALA A 211 -2.53 -7.98 -14.10
N LEU A 212 -3.37 -7.53 -13.16
CA LEU A 212 -4.33 -6.45 -13.40
C LEU A 212 -3.61 -5.16 -13.81
N VAL A 213 -2.60 -4.74 -13.05
CA VAL A 213 -1.86 -3.50 -13.30
C VAL A 213 -1.03 -3.60 -14.58
N PHE A 214 -0.46 -4.76 -14.88
CA PHE A 214 0.31 -4.95 -16.12
C PHE A 214 -0.58 -4.93 -17.37
N LEU A 215 -1.73 -5.62 -17.33
CA LEU A 215 -2.62 -5.77 -18.49
C LEU A 215 -3.54 -4.57 -18.71
N ARG A 216 -3.94 -3.86 -17.64
CA ARG A 216 -4.87 -2.72 -17.72
C ARG A 216 -4.25 -1.37 -17.37
N GLY A 217 -3.01 -1.35 -16.88
CA GLY A 217 -2.31 -0.11 -16.57
C GLY A 217 -2.01 0.72 -17.81
N ARG A 218 -2.29 2.02 -17.74
CA ARG A 218 -1.95 2.99 -18.78
C ARG A 218 -0.60 3.62 -18.46
N TYR A 219 0.22 3.86 -19.49
CA TYR A 219 1.47 4.59 -19.30
C TYR A 219 1.19 6.05 -18.98
N THR A 220 2.02 6.63 -18.13
CA THR A 220 1.92 8.05 -17.75
C THR A 220 2.36 8.97 -18.88
N SER A 221 3.29 8.52 -19.72
CA SER A 221 3.83 9.24 -20.88
C SER A 221 4.60 8.29 -21.79
N LEU A 222 4.92 8.73 -23.01
CA LEU A 222 5.83 7.99 -23.90
C LEU A 222 7.21 7.80 -23.25
N GLY A 223 7.70 8.81 -22.51
CA GLY A 223 8.93 8.70 -21.73
C GLY A 223 8.85 7.60 -20.67
N GLY A 224 7.70 7.44 -20.00
CA GLY A 224 7.48 6.33 -19.05
C GLY A 224 7.46 4.95 -19.72
N LEU A 225 6.90 4.85 -20.93
CA LEU A 225 6.95 3.64 -21.74
C LEU A 225 8.40 3.29 -22.10
N LEU A 226 9.15 4.24 -22.66
CA LEU A 226 10.56 4.05 -23.02
C LEU A 226 11.39 3.69 -21.79
N HIS A 227 11.24 4.41 -20.68
CA HIS A 227 11.96 4.11 -19.43
C HIS A 227 11.67 2.70 -18.89
N THR A 228 10.48 2.16 -19.15
CA THR A 228 10.10 0.80 -18.73
C THR A 228 10.73 -0.27 -19.63
N TRP A 229 10.70 -0.08 -20.95
CA TRP A 229 11.07 -1.13 -21.91
C TRP A 229 12.48 -1.02 -22.49
N LEU A 230 12.99 0.19 -22.65
CA LEU A 230 14.27 0.44 -23.32
C LEU A 230 15.44 -0.31 -22.67
N PRO A 231 15.61 -0.32 -21.33
CA PRO A 231 16.70 -1.08 -20.71
C PRO A 231 16.63 -2.58 -21.02
N TRP A 232 15.44 -3.17 -20.98
CA TRP A 232 15.23 -4.58 -21.29
C TRP A 232 15.49 -4.88 -22.78
N VAL A 233 14.96 -4.04 -23.68
CA VAL A 233 15.20 -4.18 -25.13
C VAL A 233 16.68 -4.10 -25.44
N VAL A 234 17.41 -3.14 -24.86
CA VAL A 234 18.86 -3.00 -25.07
C VAL A 234 19.61 -4.22 -24.51
N LEU A 235 19.26 -4.68 -23.31
CA LEU A 235 19.88 -5.86 -22.69
C LEU A 235 19.69 -7.10 -23.57
N VAL A 236 18.47 -7.38 -24.00
CA VAL A 236 18.16 -8.57 -24.81
C VAL A 236 18.73 -8.44 -26.22
N ALA A 237 18.72 -7.26 -26.82
CA ALA A 237 19.28 -7.03 -28.16
C ALA A 237 20.80 -7.17 -28.19
N LEU A 238 21.52 -6.49 -27.28
CA LEU A 238 22.98 -6.57 -27.21
C LEU A 238 23.42 -7.97 -26.75
N GLY A 239 22.76 -8.52 -25.73
CA GLY A 239 23.03 -9.87 -25.26
C GLY A 239 22.81 -10.92 -26.36
N GLY A 240 21.70 -10.82 -27.09
CA GLY A 240 21.41 -11.69 -28.22
C GLY A 240 22.37 -11.51 -29.39
N TYR A 241 22.81 -10.27 -29.66
CA TYR A 241 23.78 -9.98 -30.72
C TYR A 241 25.17 -10.58 -30.41
N PHE A 242 25.72 -10.30 -29.23
CA PHE A 242 27.07 -10.77 -28.85
C PHE A 242 27.09 -12.24 -28.39
N GLY A 243 26.11 -12.64 -27.57
CA GLY A 243 26.06 -13.97 -26.96
C GLY A 243 25.23 -15.00 -27.72
N ARG A 244 24.54 -14.60 -28.81
CA ARG A 244 23.76 -15.48 -29.69
C ARG A 244 22.81 -16.38 -28.90
N LEU A 245 22.70 -17.65 -29.28
CA LEU A 245 21.82 -18.63 -28.60
C LEU A 245 22.25 -18.92 -27.17
N ILE A 246 23.54 -18.79 -26.82
CA ILE A 246 24.03 -19.04 -25.46
C ILE A 246 23.43 -18.01 -24.50
N PHE A 247 23.44 -16.73 -24.88
CA PHE A 247 22.79 -15.68 -24.10
C PHE A 247 21.30 -15.98 -23.91
N LEU A 248 20.59 -16.33 -24.98
CA LEU A 248 19.15 -16.63 -24.89
C LEU A 248 18.88 -17.82 -23.96
N ALA A 249 19.69 -18.87 -24.05
CA ALA A 249 19.58 -20.05 -23.19
C ALA A 249 19.79 -19.69 -21.71
N ILE A 250 20.84 -18.93 -21.39
CA ILE A 250 21.11 -18.48 -20.02
C ILE A 250 19.99 -17.56 -19.52
N TYR A 251 19.54 -16.61 -20.35
CA TYR A 251 18.47 -15.67 -20.00
C TYR A 251 17.17 -16.41 -19.67
N LEU A 252 16.77 -17.38 -20.50
CA LEU A 252 15.57 -18.19 -20.26
C LEU A 252 15.74 -19.12 -19.07
N ALA A 253 16.90 -19.76 -18.91
CA ALA A 253 17.20 -20.62 -17.77
C ALA A 253 17.23 -19.87 -16.43
N LEU A 254 17.49 -18.55 -16.46
CA LEU A 254 17.36 -17.70 -15.27
C LEU A 254 15.91 -17.24 -15.06
N CYS A 255 15.29 -16.65 -16.08
CA CYS A 255 14.00 -15.97 -15.91
C CYS A 255 12.82 -16.94 -15.74
N VAL A 256 12.81 -18.05 -16.49
CA VAL A 256 11.67 -18.99 -16.48
C VAL A 256 11.55 -19.70 -15.14
N PRO A 257 12.60 -20.30 -14.55
CA PRO A 257 12.50 -20.93 -13.24
C PRO A 257 12.20 -19.94 -12.13
N LEU A 258 12.75 -18.73 -12.17
CA LEU A 258 12.44 -17.68 -11.18
C LEU A 258 10.96 -17.29 -11.23
N LEU A 259 10.41 -17.08 -12.43
CA LEU A 259 8.99 -16.77 -12.60
C LEU A 259 8.11 -17.94 -12.17
N ALA A 260 8.45 -19.17 -12.57
CA ALA A 260 7.70 -20.37 -12.21
C ALA A 260 7.70 -20.59 -10.69
N TRP A 261 8.86 -20.49 -10.04
CA TRP A 261 8.99 -20.58 -8.59
C TRP A 261 8.15 -19.51 -7.89
N PHE A 262 8.21 -18.25 -8.33
CA PHE A 262 7.43 -17.16 -7.73
C PHE A 262 5.92 -17.41 -7.83
N LEU A 263 5.44 -17.91 -8.98
CA LEU A 263 4.02 -18.24 -9.18
C LEU A 263 3.59 -19.42 -8.31
N VAL A 264 4.37 -20.49 -8.26
CA VAL A 264 4.09 -21.66 -7.41
C VAL A 264 4.12 -21.28 -5.94
N TYR A 265 5.14 -20.54 -5.52
CA TYR A 265 5.27 -20.05 -4.15
C TYR A 265 4.06 -19.21 -3.73
N THR A 266 3.64 -18.27 -4.58
CA THR A 266 2.46 -17.43 -4.28
C THR A 266 1.18 -18.27 -4.25
N TRP A 267 1.02 -19.22 -5.16
CA TRP A 267 -0.16 -20.08 -5.20
C TRP A 267 -0.24 -21.03 -3.99
N CYS A 268 0.87 -21.62 -3.56
CA CYS A 268 0.92 -22.55 -2.45
C CYS A 268 0.91 -21.85 -1.09
N CYS A 269 1.73 -20.81 -0.91
CA CYS A 269 1.94 -20.21 0.41
C CYS A 269 1.03 -19.00 0.66
N TRP A 270 0.65 -18.25 -0.38
CA TRP A 270 -0.08 -16.99 -0.17
C TRP A 270 -1.59 -17.18 -0.08
N ARG A 271 -2.13 -18.24 -0.71
CA ARG A 271 -3.55 -18.58 -0.60
C ARG A 271 -3.97 -18.88 0.85
N ASP A 272 -3.01 -19.25 1.71
CA ASP A 272 -3.23 -19.54 3.13
C ASP A 272 -2.89 -18.36 4.06
N LEU A 273 -2.25 -17.29 3.54
CA LEU A 273 -1.81 -16.11 4.31
C LEU A 273 -2.57 -14.83 3.97
N SER A 274 -3.52 -14.85 3.04
CA SER A 274 -4.47 -13.75 2.87
C SER A 274 -5.51 -13.81 4.02
N PRO A 275 -5.50 -12.89 4.98
CA PRO A 275 -6.55 -12.82 5.99
C PRO A 275 -7.92 -12.52 5.37
#